data_AF-A0A927XBT3-F1
#
_entry.id   AF-A0A927XBT3-F1
#
_cell.length_a   1.000
_cell.length_b   1.000
_cell.length_c   1.000
_cell.angle_alpha   90.00
_cell.angle_beta   90.00
_cell.angle_gamma   90.00
#
_symmetry.space_group_name_H-M   'P 1'
#
loop_
_entity.id
_entity.type
_entity.pdbx_description
1 polymer ?
#
loop_
_entity_poly.entity_id
_entity_poly.type
_entity_poly.pdbx_seq_one_letter_code
_entity_poly.pdbx_strand_id
1 'polypeptide(L)' 'MIRALIRNPNTGQRRWFAFPLYFGKLMAVGCSGNLNNTVEVVEVDGTSRFGTGYYTVEELEALNQIAEGYY' A
#
# COMPACT_ATOMS: atom_id res chain seq x y z
N MET A 1 10.07 -1.34 -11.43
CA MET A 1 9.10 -2.09 -10.58
C MET A 1 8.71 -1.16 -9.45
N ILE A 2 7.41 -0.92 -9.25
CA ILE A 2 6.93 0.03 -8.22
C ILE A 2 6.82 -0.73 -6.90
N ARG A 3 7.36 -0.16 -5.83
CA ARG A 3 7.23 -0.70 -4.47
C ARG A 3 6.97 0.40 -3.45
N ALA A 4 6.18 0.11 -2.43
CA ALA A 4 5.94 1.02 -1.33
C ALA A 4 6.19 0.34 0.02
N LEU A 5 6.77 1.08 0.95
CA LEU A 5 6.94 0.68 2.34
C LEU A 5 5.65 0.99 3.08
N ILE A 6 4.85 -0.04 3.32
CA ILE A 6 3.56 0.08 3.99
C ILE A 6 3.74 -0.27 5.46
N ARG A 7 3.27 0.61 6.34
CA ARG A 7 3.24 0.47 7.78
C ARG A 7 1.81 0.34 8.27
N ASN A 8 1.57 -0.59 9.18
CA ASN A 8 0.34 -0.65 9.94
C ASN A 8 0.42 0.36 11.10
N PRO A 9 -0.43 1.39 11.14
CA PRO A 9 -0.36 2.42 12.17
C PRO A 9 -0.71 1.89 13.57
N ASN A 10 -1.50 0.81 13.66
CA ASN A 10 -1.92 0.23 14.94
C ASN A 10 -0.82 -0.62 15.59
N THR A 11 -0.05 -1.36 14.79
CA THR A 11 0.99 -2.27 15.31
C THR A 11 2.41 -1.73 15.14
N GLY A 12 2.59 -0.71 14.31
CA GLY A 12 3.88 -0.16 13.92
C GLY A 12 4.69 -1.05 12.96
N GLN A 13 4.21 -2.24 12.62
CA GLN A 13 4.88 -3.15 11.70
C GLN A 13 4.89 -2.55 10.29
N ARG A 14 5.99 -2.71 9.57
CA ARG A 14 6.13 -2.19 8.20
C ARG A 14 6.88 -3.16 7.30
N ARG A 15 6.52 -3.16 6.02
CA ARG A 15 7.14 -4.02 5.01
C ARG A 15 7.05 -3.41 3.63
N TRP A 16 8.03 -3.71 2.79
CA TRP A 16 8.00 -3.37 1.38
C TRP A 16 7.03 -4.28 0.62
N PHE A 17 6.16 -3.67 -0.17
CA PHE A 17 5.24 -4.35 -1.07
C PHE A 17 5.44 -3.85 -2.50
N ALA A 18 5.43 -4.78 -3.44
CA ALA A 18 5.43 -4.45 -4.86
C ALA A 18 4.00 -4.25 -5.36
N PHE A 19 3.84 -3.31 -6.29
CA PHE A 19 2.57 -3.05 -6.96
C PHE A 19 2.53 -3.75 -8.34
N PRO A 20 1.35 -4.26 -8.76
CA PRO A 20 0.07 -4.23 -8.05
C PRO A 20 0.05 -5.13 -6.79
N LEU A 21 -0.42 -4.57 -5.68
CA LEU A 21 -0.49 -5.17 -4.36
C LEU A 21 -1.77 -6.00 -4.22
N TYR A 22 -1.61 -7.30 -3.98
CA TYR A 22 -2.72 -8.12 -3.48
C TYR A 22 -2.96 -7.83 -1.99
N PHE A 23 -4.13 -7.33 -1.61
CA PHE A 23 -4.43 -6.89 -0.24
C PHE A 23 -4.32 -7.99 0.81
N GLY A 24 -4.49 -9.27 0.44
CA GLY A 24 -4.21 -10.39 1.35
C GLY A 24 -2.77 -10.40 1.88
N LYS A 25 -1.80 -9.77 1.16
CA LYS A 25 -0.41 -9.65 1.62
C LYS A 25 -0.24 -8.64 2.78
N LEU A 26 -1.21 -7.76 3.02
CA LEU A 26 -1.18 -6.82 4.17
C LEU A 26 -1.23 -7.56 5.52
N MET A 27 -1.68 -8.82 5.54
CA MET A 27 -1.58 -9.68 6.71
C MET A 27 -0.12 -9.82 7.22
N ALA A 28 0.86 -9.65 6.33
CA ALA A 28 2.28 -9.68 6.70
C ALA A 28 2.72 -8.50 7.59
N VAL A 29 1.91 -7.43 7.68
CA VAL A 29 2.09 -6.31 8.63
C VAL A 29 0.96 -6.27 9.67
N GLY A 30 0.23 -7.38 9.82
CA GLY A 30 -0.89 -7.51 10.75
C GLY A 30 -2.09 -6.62 10.42
N CYS A 31 -2.25 -6.21 9.15
CA CYS A 31 -3.41 -5.45 8.70
C CYS A 31 -4.29 -6.38 7.87
N SER A 32 -5.56 -6.55 8.26
CA SER A 32 -6.49 -7.32 7.44
C SER A 32 -6.81 -6.56 6.16
N GLY A 33 -7.02 -7.25 5.04
CA GLY A 33 -7.39 -6.62 3.76
C GLY A 33 -8.81 -6.06 3.73
N ASN A 34 -9.35 -5.62 4.88
CA ASN A 34 -10.68 -5.02 4.99
C ASN A 34 -10.62 -3.59 4.46
N LEU A 35 -11.59 -3.20 3.63
CA LEU A 35 -11.66 -1.89 2.98
C LEU A 35 -11.62 -0.72 3.97
N ASN A 36 -12.14 -0.93 5.18
CA ASN A 36 -12.16 0.08 6.24
C ASN A 36 -10.82 0.23 7.00
N ASN A 37 -9.82 -0.61 6.72
CA ASN A 37 -8.54 -0.47 7.38
C ASN A 37 -7.69 0.61 6.71
N THR A 38 -6.97 1.34 7.56
CA THR A 38 -6.00 2.34 7.14
C THR A 38 -4.59 1.80 7.32
N VAL A 39 -3.74 2.03 6.33
CA VAL A 39 -2.30 1.81 6.40
C VAL A 39 -1.57 3.11 6.10
N GLU A 40 -0.29 3.16 6.43
CA GLU A 40 0.57 4.30 6.15
C GLU A 40 1.58 3.90 5.08
N VAL A 41 1.59 4.59 3.95
CA VAL A 41 2.68 4.52 2.96
C VAL A 41 3.78 5.45 3.42
N VAL A 42 4.85 4.88 3.96
CA VAL A 42 5.97 5.63 4.56
C VAL A 42 6.95 6.07 3.48
N GLU A 43 7.16 5.23 2.47
CA GLU A 43 8.17 5.44 1.43
C GLU A 43 7.72 4.76 0.14
N VAL A 44 8.10 5.31 -1.00
CA VAL A 44 7.82 4.78 -2.33
C VAL A 44 9.12 4.73 -3.12
N ASP A 45 9.33 3.62 -3.82
CA ASP A 45 10.43 3.48 -4.77
C ASP A 45 9.91 3.00 -6.14
N GLY A 46 10.56 3.47 -7.21
CA GLY A 46 10.22 3.14 -8.59
C GLY A 46 9.10 3.95 -9.24
N THR A 47 8.53 4.96 -8.54
CA THR A 47 7.61 5.95 -9.14
C THR A 47 7.54 7.23 -8.30
N SER A 48 7.31 8.37 -8.94
CA SER A 48 6.93 9.64 -8.28
C SER A 48 5.42 9.86 -8.25
N ARG A 49 4.62 8.96 -8.87
CA ARG A 49 3.16 9.08 -8.96
C ARG A 49 2.45 8.67 -7.66
N PHE A 50 3.12 8.00 -6.74
CA PHE A 50 2.55 7.58 -5.47
C PHE A 50 2.95 8.58 -4.39
N GLY A 51 1.96 8.98 -3.58
CA GLY A 51 2.21 9.78 -2.40
C GLY A 51 2.60 8.93 -1.19
N THR A 52 3.23 9.57 -0.21
CA THR A 52 3.40 9.05 1.15
C THR A 52 2.32 9.62 2.05
N GLY A 53 1.83 8.84 3.02
CA GLY A 53 0.77 9.27 3.93
C GLY A 53 -0.13 8.12 4.35
N TYR A 54 -1.27 8.45 4.95
CA TYR A 54 -2.29 7.47 5.30
C TYR A 54 -3.16 7.16 4.10
N TYR A 55 -3.38 5.87 3.87
CA TYR A 55 -4.20 5.33 2.79
C TYR A 55 -5.19 4.32 3.35
N THR A 56 -6.43 4.36 2.91
CA THR A 56 -7.35 3.24 3.06
C THR A 56 -6.99 2.13 2.08
N VAL A 57 -7.51 0.92 2.30
CA VAL A 57 -7.33 -0.18 1.34
C VAL A 57 -7.97 0.14 -0.01
N GLU A 58 -9.05 0.92 -0.05
CA GLU A 58 -9.66 1.43 -1.29
C GLU A 58 -8.71 2.38 -2.05
N GLU A 59 -8.05 3.30 -1.36
CA GLU A 59 -7.09 4.21 -2.00
C GLU A 59 -5.84 3.45 -2.49
N LEU A 60 -5.44 2.37 -1.80
CA LEU A 60 -4.41 1.45 -2.30
C LEU A 60 -4.83 0.74 -3.59
N GLU A 61 -6.13 0.51 -3.80
CA GLU A 61 -6.65 -0.07 -5.04
C GLU A 61 -6.48 0.88 -6.21
N ALA A 62 -6.74 2.17 -6.00
CA ALA A 62 -6.46 3.19 -6.99
C ALA A 62 -4.95 3.24 -7.36
N LEU A 63 -4.06 3.04 -6.37
CA LEU A 63 -2.62 2.93 -6.63
C LEU A 63 -2.27 1.69 -7.48
N ASN A 64 -2.96 0.55 -7.28
CA ASN A 64 -2.81 -0.62 -8.14
C ASN A 64 -3.16 -0.31 -9.59
N GLN A 65 -4.30 0.35 -9.83
CA GLN A 65 -4.73 0.72 -11.18
C GLN A 65 -3.70 1.63 -11.89
N ILE A 66 -3.11 2.57 -11.14
CA ILE A 66 -2.03 3.43 -11.64
C ILE A 66 -0.79 2.59 -11.99
N ALA A 67 -0.40 1.63 -11.15
CA ALA A 67 0.75 0.76 -11.39
C ALA A 67 0.55 -0.20 -12.56
N GLU A 68 -0.68 -0.66 -12.79
CA GLU A 68 -1.06 -1.49 -13.94
C GLU A 68 -1.10 -0.71 -15.26
N GLY A 69 -1.01 0.63 -15.21
CA GLY A 69 -0.99 1.46 -16.41
C GLY A 69 -2.37 1.68 -17.01
N TYR A 70 -3.45 1.59 -16.23
CA TYR A 70 -4.81 1.96 -16.64
C TYR A 70 -5.01 3.48 -16.80
N TYR A 71 -3.94 4.26 -17.01
CA TYR A 71 -3.93 5.71 -17.16
C TYR A 71 -2.90 6.19 -18.18
#